data_AF-A0A7T7CAJ1-F1
#
_entry.id   AF-A0A7T7CAJ1-F1
#
_cell.length_a   1.000
_cell.length_b   1.000
_cell.length_c   1.000
_cell.angle_alpha   90.00
_cell.angle_beta   90.00
_cell.angle_gamma   90.00
#
_symmetry.space_group_name_H-M   'P 1'
#
loop_
_entity.id
_entity.type
_entity.pdbx_description
1 polymer ?
#
loop_
_entity_poly.entity_id
_entity_poly.type
_entity_poly.pdbx_seq_one_letter_code
_entity_poly.pdbx_strand_id
1 'polypeptide(L)'
;MKKFSLAIAIAFVSSLGLMACSPVEQEEQTEEENQNNNESEDVAEESDNDANDDDSSSFTNVIAKLDESEVEDGIKAYAESIAEDDDEDELEAFTIEAETETYEELASLEIDNEAQEAVLKEAFDQYGYDFNGIKFYHRVQMEAYEEIQELELDNQGEEILEDAKSSYGHDYDMILFVLEEELQD
;
A
#
# COMPACT_ATOMS: atom_id res chain seq x y z
N MET A 1 18.70 -27.31 39.87
CA MET A 1 17.44 -26.84 39.25
C MET A 1 17.15 -27.77 38.08
N LYS A 2 15.96 -28.37 38.06
CA LYS A 2 15.61 -29.53 37.22
C LYS A 2 15.25 -29.07 35.81
N LYS A 3 15.89 -29.67 34.82
CA LYS A 3 15.57 -29.56 33.39
C LYS A 3 14.26 -30.31 33.12
N PHE A 4 13.28 -29.66 32.52
CA PHE A 4 12.11 -30.32 31.95
C PHE A 4 12.17 -30.16 30.42
N SER A 5 12.61 -31.22 29.74
CA SER A 5 12.30 -31.45 28.33
C SER A 5 10.90 -32.06 28.26
N LEU A 6 10.01 -31.46 27.48
CA LEU A 6 8.72 -32.05 27.16
C LEU A 6 8.64 -32.19 25.64
N ALA A 7 8.83 -33.43 25.17
CA ALA A 7 8.50 -33.86 23.82
C ALA A 7 7.02 -34.23 23.80
N ILE A 8 6.24 -33.69 22.85
CA ILE A 8 4.87 -34.12 22.58
C ILE A 8 4.78 -34.57 21.12
N ALA A 9 4.18 -35.74 20.98
CA ALA A 9 4.21 -36.61 19.83
C ALA A 9 3.20 -36.21 18.76
N ILE A 10 3.61 -36.43 17.50
CA ILE A 10 2.79 -36.38 16.30
C ILE A 10 1.85 -37.60 16.29
N ALA A 11 0.55 -37.37 16.15
CA ALA A 11 -0.44 -38.41 15.88
C ALA A 11 -1.13 -38.12 14.54
N PHE A 12 -0.78 -38.92 13.53
CA PHE A 12 -1.52 -39.08 12.28
C PHE A 12 -2.84 -39.79 12.55
N VAL A 13 -3.96 -39.21 12.11
CA VAL A 13 -5.22 -39.93 11.95
C VAL A 13 -5.65 -39.80 10.50
N SER A 14 -5.37 -40.84 9.73
CA SER A 14 -6.00 -41.11 8.44
C SER A 14 -7.42 -41.61 8.68
N SER A 15 -8.41 -40.94 8.12
CA SER A 15 -9.75 -41.51 7.94
C SER A 15 -10.14 -41.40 6.47
N LEU A 16 -9.97 -42.51 5.75
CA LEU A 16 -10.65 -42.75 4.48
C LEU A 16 -12.12 -43.07 4.76
N GLY A 17 -13.02 -42.24 4.22
CA GLY A 17 -14.45 -42.53 4.13
C GLY A 17 -14.92 -42.28 2.69
N LEU A 18 -15.22 -43.39 2.00
CA LEU A 18 -15.60 -43.50 0.59
C LEU A 18 -17.11 -43.25 0.35
N MET A 19 -17.40 -42.77 -0.88
CA MET A 19 -18.57 -43.03 -1.74
C MET A 19 -19.91 -42.29 -1.55
N ALA A 20 -20.23 -41.45 -2.55
CA ALA A 20 -21.33 -41.61 -3.55
C ALA A 20 -21.36 -40.29 -4.38
N CYS A 21 -20.99 -40.19 -5.66
CA CYS A 21 -21.48 -40.79 -6.92
C CYS A 21 -22.97 -40.54 -7.22
N SER A 22 -23.27 -39.44 -7.92
CA SER A 22 -24.20 -39.39 -9.07
C SER A 22 -24.12 -38.03 -9.82
N PRO A 23 -24.48 -38.00 -11.11
CA PRO A 23 -23.83 -37.19 -12.15
C PRO A 23 -24.77 -36.17 -12.83
N VAL A 24 -24.31 -35.62 -13.97
CA VAL A 24 -25.08 -34.99 -15.10
C VAL A 24 -25.27 -33.47 -15.02
N GLU A 25 -25.06 -32.63 -16.04
CA GLU A 25 -24.46 -32.68 -17.40
C GLU A 25 -24.31 -31.21 -17.87
N GLN A 26 -23.25 -30.95 -18.65
CA GLN A 26 -23.16 -30.14 -19.88
C GLN A 26 -23.48 -28.62 -19.87
N GLU A 27 -22.50 -27.77 -20.17
CA GLU A 27 -22.07 -27.25 -21.50
C GLU A 27 -22.73 -25.91 -21.82
N GLU A 28 -21.93 -24.84 -21.91
CA GLU A 28 -21.88 -24.03 -23.13
C GLU A 28 -20.62 -23.15 -23.13
N GLN A 29 -19.77 -23.40 -24.12
CA GLN A 29 -18.81 -22.44 -24.66
C GLN A 29 -19.56 -21.45 -25.54
N THR A 30 -19.12 -20.20 -25.58
CA THR A 30 -19.28 -19.36 -26.77
C THR A 30 -18.05 -18.48 -26.93
N GLU A 31 -17.27 -18.78 -27.97
CA GLU A 31 -16.38 -17.86 -28.68
C GLU A 31 -17.22 -17.04 -29.65
N GLU A 32 -16.97 -15.73 -29.77
CA GLU A 32 -17.14 -14.99 -31.02
C GLU A 32 -16.02 -13.95 -31.16
N GLU A 33 -15.14 -14.20 -32.13
CA GLU A 33 -14.31 -13.20 -32.80
C GLU A 33 -15.21 -12.32 -33.71
N ASN A 34 -14.90 -11.02 -33.83
CA ASN A 34 -15.18 -10.32 -35.07
C ASN A 34 -14.15 -9.21 -35.36
N GLN A 35 -13.55 -9.30 -36.55
CA GLN A 35 -12.57 -8.40 -37.15
C GLN A 35 -13.27 -7.33 -38.01
N ASN A 36 -12.78 -6.09 -38.01
CA ASN A 36 -12.62 -5.25 -39.22
C ASN A 36 -11.95 -3.90 -38.82
N ASN A 37 -10.69 -3.63 -39.17
CA ASN A 37 -10.14 -3.15 -40.44
C ASN A 37 -10.53 -1.72 -40.89
N ASN A 38 -9.48 -0.87 -40.84
CA ASN A 38 -8.93 -0.02 -41.91
C ASN A 38 -9.38 1.45 -42.11
N GLU A 39 -8.33 2.30 -42.07
CA GLU A 39 -7.93 3.33 -43.05
C GLU A 39 -8.60 4.73 -43.00
N SER A 40 -7.82 5.78 -42.66
CA SER A 40 -7.10 6.63 -43.64
C SER A 40 -6.81 8.07 -43.15
N GLU A 41 -5.60 8.54 -43.52
CA GLU A 41 -5.11 9.93 -43.78
C GLU A 41 -5.11 10.97 -42.63
N ASP A 42 -3.94 11.43 -42.15
CA ASP A 42 -2.90 12.27 -42.78
C ASP A 42 -3.32 13.75 -42.92
N VAL A 43 -2.86 14.61 -41.99
CA VAL A 43 -2.48 16.00 -42.28
C VAL A 43 -1.31 16.39 -41.38
N ALA A 44 -0.26 16.85 -42.04
CA ALA A 44 1.02 17.24 -41.51
C ALA A 44 1.08 18.70 -41.02
N GLU A 45 2.18 18.95 -40.30
CA GLU A 45 3.02 20.17 -40.27
C GLU A 45 2.91 21.15 -39.09
N GLU A 46 4.01 21.13 -38.34
CA GLU A 46 4.85 22.26 -37.89
C GLU A 46 4.24 23.25 -36.87
N SER A 47 4.80 23.26 -35.66
CA SER A 47 5.47 24.46 -35.13
C SER A 47 6.12 24.20 -33.77
N ASP A 48 7.42 24.55 -33.71
CA ASP A 48 8.11 25.19 -32.59
C ASP A 48 8.29 24.42 -31.26
N ASN A 49 9.41 23.70 -31.20
CA ASN A 49 10.56 24.07 -30.38
C ASN A 49 10.26 24.90 -29.12
N ASP A 50 10.08 24.24 -27.98
CA ASP A 50 10.58 24.76 -26.71
C ASP A 50 11.19 23.61 -25.90
N ALA A 51 12.51 23.51 -26.01
CA ALA A 51 13.32 22.72 -25.10
C ALA A 51 13.40 23.47 -23.77
N ASN A 52 12.45 23.19 -22.90
CA ASN A 52 12.65 23.23 -21.46
C ASN A 52 12.07 21.94 -20.90
N ASP A 53 12.81 20.86 -21.14
CA ASP A 53 12.73 19.63 -20.36
C ASP A 53 13.40 19.94 -19.01
N ASP A 54 12.74 20.82 -18.25
CA ASP A 54 12.89 20.81 -16.80
C ASP A 54 12.09 19.57 -16.40
N ASP A 55 12.80 18.46 -16.26
CA ASP A 55 12.29 17.14 -15.83
C ASP A 55 11.89 17.26 -14.35
N SER A 56 10.98 18.20 -14.07
CA SER A 56 10.22 18.35 -12.85
C SER A 56 9.18 17.25 -12.94
N SER A 57 9.60 16.03 -12.63
CA SER A 57 8.67 14.96 -12.30
C SER A 57 7.84 15.45 -11.12
N SER A 58 6.64 16.00 -11.40
CA SER A 58 5.73 16.38 -10.34
C SER A 58 5.31 15.09 -9.63
N PHE A 59 5.82 14.88 -8.42
CA PHE A 59 5.44 13.74 -7.61
C PHE A 59 3.93 13.70 -7.43
N THR A 60 3.37 12.49 -7.38
CA THR A 60 1.92 12.29 -7.34
C THR A 60 1.43 12.05 -5.92
N ASN A 61 0.39 12.80 -5.52
CA ASN A 61 -0.46 12.40 -4.40
C ASN A 61 -1.51 11.39 -4.87
N VAL A 62 -1.39 10.13 -4.43
CA VAL A 62 -2.32 9.05 -4.81
C VAL A 62 -3.71 9.22 -4.21
N ILE A 63 -3.81 9.83 -3.02
CA ILE A 63 -5.07 10.05 -2.31
C ILE A 63 -5.89 11.15 -3.02
N ALA A 64 -5.21 12.20 -3.47
CA ALA A 64 -5.83 13.29 -4.23
C ALA A 64 -6.46 12.88 -5.58
N LYS A 65 -6.15 11.65 -6.05
CA LYS A 65 -6.65 11.12 -7.33
C LYS A 65 -7.82 10.14 -7.15
N LEU A 66 -8.21 9.85 -5.92
CA LEU A 66 -9.34 8.95 -5.65
C LEU A 66 -10.66 9.60 -6.08
N ASP A 67 -11.62 8.77 -6.49
CA ASP A 67 -12.98 9.24 -6.74
C ASP A 67 -13.69 9.50 -5.41
N GLU A 68 -14.26 10.69 -5.26
CA GLU A 68 -14.90 11.11 -4.00
C GLU A 68 -16.06 10.20 -3.58
N SER A 69 -16.82 9.66 -4.54
CA SER A 69 -17.91 8.73 -4.23
C SER A 69 -17.41 7.36 -3.80
N GLU A 70 -16.33 6.86 -4.43
CA GLU A 70 -15.68 5.62 -3.98
C GLU A 70 -15.04 5.78 -2.60
N VAL A 71 -14.55 6.98 -2.26
CA VAL A 71 -14.01 7.31 -0.93
C VAL A 71 -15.12 7.32 0.12
N GLU A 72 -16.25 7.99 -0.14
CA GLU A 72 -17.38 8.02 0.79
C GLU A 72 -17.90 6.60 1.08
N ASP A 73 -18.10 5.79 0.04
CA ASP A 73 -18.53 4.40 0.17
C ASP A 73 -17.48 3.54 0.92
N GLY A 74 -16.19 3.76 0.64
CA GLY A 74 -15.08 3.06 1.27
C GLY A 74 -14.93 3.38 2.76
N ILE A 75 -15.02 4.66 3.14
CA ILE A 75 -15.00 5.11 4.53
C ILE A 75 -16.18 4.51 5.29
N LYS A 76 -17.37 4.54 4.69
CA LYS A 76 -18.55 3.96 5.32
C LYS A 76 -18.38 2.47 5.56
N ALA A 77 -17.92 1.71 4.56
CA ALA A 77 -17.66 0.29 4.69
C ALA A 77 -16.59 -0.01 5.76
N TYR A 78 -15.55 0.83 5.87
CA TYR A 78 -14.54 0.72 6.92
C TYR A 78 -15.14 0.98 8.31
N ALA A 79 -15.92 2.05 8.47
CA ALA A 79 -16.61 2.39 9.71
C ALA A 79 -17.53 1.26 10.19
N GLU A 80 -18.35 0.70 9.29
CA GLU A 80 -19.19 -0.47 9.55
C GLU A 80 -18.36 -1.70 9.96
N SER A 81 -17.15 -1.86 9.41
CA SER A 81 -16.30 -3.03 9.70
C SER A 81 -15.67 -3.02 11.10
N ILE A 82 -15.48 -1.84 11.69
CA ILE A 82 -14.87 -1.68 13.01
C ILE A 82 -15.90 -1.37 14.10
N ALA A 83 -17.13 -1.01 13.71
CA ALA A 83 -18.22 -0.82 14.65
C ALA A 83 -18.64 -2.18 15.22
N GLU A 84 -18.43 -2.36 16.53
CA GLU A 84 -18.85 -3.56 17.26
C GLU A 84 -19.96 -3.20 18.27
N ASP A 85 -20.95 -4.10 18.43
CA ASP A 85 -21.95 -4.10 19.50
C ASP A 85 -23.02 -2.96 19.51
N ASP A 86 -23.68 -2.75 20.66
CA ASP A 86 -24.94 -2.01 20.84
C ASP A 86 -24.86 -0.48 20.57
N ASP A 87 -23.67 0.07 20.33
CA ASP A 87 -23.41 1.51 20.05
C ASP A 87 -22.92 1.75 18.60
N GLU A 88 -23.19 0.80 17.69
CA GLU A 88 -22.77 0.77 16.27
C GLU A 88 -23.03 2.11 15.56
N ASP A 89 -24.24 2.67 15.66
CA ASP A 89 -24.64 3.90 14.96
C ASP A 89 -23.82 5.15 15.39
N GLU A 90 -23.51 5.28 16.69
CA GLU A 90 -22.76 6.44 17.20
C GLU A 90 -21.28 6.33 16.84
N LEU A 91 -20.72 5.12 16.90
CA LEU A 91 -19.33 4.87 16.54
C LEU A 91 -19.11 4.98 15.03
N GLU A 92 -20.03 4.46 14.20
CA GLU A 92 -19.98 4.56 12.75
C GLU A 92 -19.96 6.04 12.32
N ALA A 93 -20.91 6.84 12.82
CA ALA A 93 -20.98 8.26 12.48
C ALA A 93 -19.71 9.03 12.89
N PHE A 94 -19.16 8.75 14.07
CA PHE A 94 -17.90 9.36 14.53
C PHE A 94 -16.72 8.96 13.65
N THR A 95 -16.61 7.68 13.29
CA THR A 95 -15.55 7.17 12.40
C THR A 95 -15.65 7.80 11.02
N ILE A 96 -16.86 7.87 10.44
CA ILE A 96 -17.06 8.50 9.13
C ILE A 96 -16.58 9.96 9.15
N GLU A 97 -16.95 10.73 10.18
CA GLU A 97 -16.51 12.12 10.32
C GLU A 97 -14.98 12.22 10.42
N ALA A 98 -14.35 11.41 11.28
CA ALA A 98 -12.91 11.43 11.50
C ALA A 98 -12.09 10.99 10.28
N GLU A 99 -12.54 9.94 9.58
CA GLU A 99 -11.88 9.45 8.36
C GLU A 99 -12.06 10.42 7.19
N THR A 100 -13.23 11.06 7.07
CA THR A 100 -13.48 12.08 6.02
C THR A 100 -12.57 13.29 6.21
N GLU A 101 -12.46 13.82 7.44
CA GLU A 101 -11.55 14.93 7.74
C GLU A 101 -10.09 14.54 7.41
N THR A 102 -9.69 13.32 7.77
CA THR A 102 -8.33 12.84 7.50
C THR A 102 -8.06 12.63 6.00
N TYR A 103 -9.03 12.13 5.25
CA TYR A 103 -8.96 12.06 3.80
C TYR A 103 -8.74 13.44 3.18
N GLU A 104 -9.51 14.45 3.56
CA GLU A 104 -9.39 15.81 3.02
C GLU A 104 -7.99 16.41 3.28
N GLU A 105 -7.43 16.16 4.47
CA GLU A 105 -6.07 16.55 4.81
C GLU A 105 -5.04 15.83 3.93
N LEU A 106 -5.14 14.50 3.79
CA LEU A 106 -4.21 13.70 2.98
C LEU A 106 -4.32 14.01 1.48
N ALA A 107 -5.53 14.25 0.97
CA ALA A 107 -5.77 14.65 -0.41
C ALA A 107 -5.18 16.04 -0.73
N SER A 108 -5.01 16.88 0.29
CA SER A 108 -4.40 18.21 0.16
C SER A 108 -2.89 18.22 0.44
N LEU A 109 -2.30 17.07 0.80
CA LEU A 109 -0.88 16.96 1.11
C LEU A 109 -0.03 17.23 -0.13
N GLU A 110 0.94 18.15 0.01
CA GLU A 110 1.95 18.41 -1.01
C GLU A 110 3.01 17.31 -0.96
N ILE A 111 3.40 16.80 -2.14
CA ILE A 111 4.38 15.74 -2.29
C ILE A 111 5.61 16.34 -2.97
N ASP A 112 6.69 16.48 -2.20
CA ASP A 112 7.91 17.19 -2.57
C ASP A 112 9.02 16.26 -3.07
N ASN A 113 8.91 14.96 -2.81
CA ASN A 113 9.93 13.98 -3.16
C ASN A 113 9.38 12.57 -3.39
N GLU A 114 10.22 11.71 -3.99
CA GLU A 114 9.90 10.32 -4.32
C GLU A 114 9.60 9.47 -3.09
N ALA A 115 10.26 9.73 -1.96
CA ALA A 115 10.05 8.97 -0.72
C ALA A 115 8.64 9.20 -0.16
N GLN A 116 8.16 10.45 -0.16
CA GLN A 116 6.79 10.78 0.23
C GLN A 116 5.75 10.12 -0.69
N GLU A 117 5.96 10.17 -2.02
CA GLU A 117 5.07 9.49 -2.97
C GLU A 117 5.00 7.99 -2.71
N ALA A 118 6.17 7.34 -2.59
CA ALA A 118 6.27 5.90 -2.39
C ALA A 118 5.62 5.45 -1.08
N VAL A 119 5.90 6.16 0.02
CA VAL A 119 5.34 5.85 1.34
C VAL A 119 3.85 6.10 1.38
N LEU A 120 3.35 7.19 0.81
CA LEU A 120 1.91 7.46 0.80
C LEU A 120 1.16 6.40 -0.02
N LYS A 121 1.77 5.95 -1.13
CA LYS A 121 1.25 4.84 -1.93
C LYS A 121 1.23 3.53 -1.15
N GLU A 122 2.33 3.18 -0.49
CA GLU A 122 2.43 1.96 0.32
C GLU A 122 1.42 1.96 1.46
N ALA A 123 1.28 3.10 2.14
CA ALA A 123 0.30 3.30 3.19
C ALA A 123 -1.13 3.03 2.66
N PHE A 124 -1.49 3.59 1.51
CA PHE A 124 -2.79 3.34 0.90
C PHE A 124 -2.99 1.86 0.52
N ASP A 125 -1.97 1.22 -0.06
CA ASP A 125 -2.02 -0.20 -0.41
C ASP A 125 -2.22 -1.10 0.83
N GLN A 126 -1.70 -0.70 2.00
CA GLN A 126 -1.78 -1.45 3.24
C GLN A 126 -3.08 -1.22 4.03
N TYR A 127 -3.51 0.03 4.14
CA TYR A 127 -4.61 0.44 5.03
C TYR A 127 -5.92 0.72 4.29
N GLY A 128 -5.88 0.93 2.96
CA GLY A 128 -7.08 1.16 2.15
C GLY A 128 -7.82 2.44 2.55
N TYR A 129 -9.02 2.30 3.09
CA TYR A 129 -9.88 3.44 3.50
C TYR A 129 -9.76 3.80 4.99
N ASP A 130 -8.82 3.19 5.73
CA ASP A 130 -8.36 3.65 7.04
C ASP A 130 -7.37 4.82 6.86
N PHE A 131 -7.89 6.01 6.58
CA PHE A 131 -7.10 7.22 6.34
C PHE A 131 -6.33 7.66 7.59
N ASN A 132 -6.86 7.44 8.79
CA ASN A 132 -6.09 7.65 10.02
C ASN A 132 -4.87 6.71 10.09
N GLY A 133 -5.02 5.45 9.72
CA GLY A 133 -3.91 4.50 9.56
C GLY A 133 -2.87 4.97 8.55
N ILE A 134 -3.32 5.44 7.38
CA ILE A 134 -2.46 5.99 6.33
C ILE A 134 -1.66 7.19 6.84
N LYS A 135 -2.34 8.16 7.45
CA LYS A 135 -1.71 9.37 7.99
C LYS A 135 -0.68 9.04 9.05
N PHE A 136 -0.99 8.09 9.94
CA PHE A 136 -0.06 7.64 10.97
C PHE A 136 1.17 6.97 10.35
N TYR A 137 0.98 6.00 9.44
CA TYR A 137 2.07 5.29 8.77
C TYR A 137 2.97 6.27 8.01
N HIS A 138 2.38 7.13 7.19
CA HIS A 138 3.13 8.14 6.43
C HIS A 138 3.97 9.03 7.34
N ARG A 139 3.40 9.52 8.46
CA ARG A 139 4.12 10.35 9.42
C ARG A 139 5.33 9.60 10.02
N VAL A 140 5.14 8.37 10.50
CA VAL A 140 6.23 7.58 11.09
C VAL A 140 7.36 7.36 10.09
N GLN A 141 7.02 6.99 8.85
CA GLN A 141 8.00 6.75 7.80
C GLN A 141 8.74 8.03 7.38
N MET A 142 8.05 9.19 7.36
CA MET A 142 8.71 10.47 7.05
C MET A 142 9.60 10.97 8.19
N GLU A 143 9.20 10.75 9.46
CA GLU A 143 10.06 11.04 10.62
C GLU A 143 11.37 10.22 10.53
N ALA A 144 11.27 8.91 10.23
CA ALA A 144 12.46 8.06 10.04
C ALA A 144 13.29 8.44 8.81
N TYR A 145 12.64 8.79 7.69
CA TYR A 145 13.32 9.26 6.49
C TYR A 145 14.13 10.53 6.76
N GLU A 146 13.55 11.51 7.45
CA GLU A 146 14.24 12.74 7.84
C GLU A 146 15.47 12.44 8.70
N GLU A 147 15.34 11.56 9.70
CA GLU A 147 16.45 11.16 10.56
C GLU A 147 17.59 10.50 9.76
N ILE A 148 17.27 9.59 8.83
CA ILE A 148 18.28 8.97 7.94
C ILE A 148 19.01 10.02 7.10
N GLN A 149 18.34 11.06 6.61
CA GLN A 149 18.96 12.12 5.79
C GLN A 149 19.92 13.01 6.60
N GLU A 150 19.72 13.09 7.91
CA GLU A 150 20.57 13.89 8.82
C GLU A 150 21.80 13.11 9.31
N LEU A 151 21.87 11.79 9.10
CA LEU A 151 23.01 10.97 9.51
C LEU A 151 24.28 11.29 8.71
N GLU A 152 25.37 11.56 9.41
CA GLU A 152 26.71 11.61 8.82
C GLU A 152 27.30 10.20 8.76
N LEU A 153 27.12 9.53 7.63
CA LEU A 153 27.63 8.17 7.41
C LEU A 153 29.05 8.20 6.84
N ASP A 154 29.90 7.28 7.31
CA ASP A 154 31.14 6.96 6.62
C ASP A 154 30.89 5.91 5.52
N ASN A 155 31.94 5.50 4.79
CA ASN A 155 31.78 4.53 3.71
C ASN A 155 31.14 3.20 4.16
N GLN A 156 31.36 2.78 5.41
CA GLN A 156 30.75 1.55 5.92
C GLN A 156 29.26 1.79 6.24
N GLY A 157 28.93 2.93 6.84
CA GLY A 157 27.55 3.34 7.07
C GLY A 157 26.74 3.48 5.78
N GLU A 158 27.36 4.03 4.72
CA GLU A 158 26.73 4.12 3.39
C GLU A 158 26.43 2.73 2.82
N GLU A 159 27.34 1.76 2.95
CA GLU A 159 27.12 0.36 2.50
C GLU A 159 25.95 -0.29 3.27
N ILE A 160 25.87 -0.08 4.59
CA ILE A 160 24.75 -0.57 5.41
C ILE A 160 23.42 0.06 4.97
N LEU A 161 23.40 1.37 4.69
CA LEU A 161 22.20 2.07 4.22
C LEU A 161 21.73 1.53 2.86
N GLU A 162 22.65 1.30 1.92
CA GLU A 162 22.32 0.72 0.62
C GLU A 162 21.75 -0.70 0.75
N ASP A 163 22.36 -1.55 1.59
CA ASP A 163 21.89 -2.91 1.85
C ASP A 163 20.51 -2.93 2.53
N ALA A 164 20.29 -2.04 3.49
CA ALA A 164 19.00 -1.88 4.17
C ALA A 164 17.91 -1.40 3.21
N LYS A 165 18.17 -0.37 2.40
CA LYS A 165 17.26 0.08 1.34
C LYS A 165 16.92 -1.05 0.36
N SER A 166 17.90 -1.88 -0.01
CA SER A 166 17.65 -3.03 -0.88
C SER A 166 16.78 -4.11 -0.22
N SER A 167 16.79 -4.22 1.11
CA SER A 167 16.08 -5.26 1.85
C SER A 167 14.66 -4.85 2.24
N TYR A 168 14.48 -3.57 2.59
CA TYR A 168 13.26 -3.04 3.20
C TYR A 168 12.53 -2.02 2.31
N GLY A 169 13.13 -1.59 1.19
CA GLY A 169 12.49 -0.66 0.26
C GLY A 169 12.26 0.72 0.86
N HIS A 170 11.00 1.05 1.13
CA HIS A 170 10.55 2.33 1.68
C HIS A 170 10.11 2.25 3.14
N ASP A 171 10.33 1.11 3.82
CA ASP A 171 10.16 1.00 5.26
C ASP A 171 11.37 1.65 5.98
N TYR A 172 11.37 2.98 5.97
CA TYR A 172 12.41 3.83 6.57
C TYR A 172 12.55 3.63 8.07
N ASP A 173 11.48 3.30 8.79
CA ASP A 173 11.56 2.94 10.21
C ASP A 173 12.45 1.68 10.41
N MET A 174 12.23 0.65 9.59
CA MET A 174 13.09 -0.55 9.60
C MET A 174 14.52 -0.28 9.12
N ILE A 175 14.70 0.61 8.14
CA ILE A 175 16.04 1.00 7.66
C ILE A 175 16.81 1.75 8.75
N LEU A 176 16.17 2.71 9.41
CA LEU A 176 16.75 3.47 10.51
C LEU A 176 17.16 2.53 11.65
N PHE A 177 16.27 1.59 12.04
CA PHE A 177 16.57 0.59 13.04
C PHE A 177 17.84 -0.22 12.72
N VAL A 178 18.01 -0.67 11.46
CA VAL A 178 19.20 -1.42 11.05
C VAL A 178 20.47 -0.56 11.12
N LEU A 179 20.38 0.70 10.66
CA LEU A 179 21.51 1.63 10.77
C LEU A 179 21.91 1.87 12.23
N GLU A 180 20.95 2.10 13.11
CA GLU A 180 21.22 2.31 14.53
C GLU A 180 21.89 1.10 15.18
N GLU A 181 21.46 -0.11 14.85
CA GLU A 181 22.04 -1.33 15.42
C GLU A 181 23.46 -1.60 14.87
N GLU A 182 23.68 -1.47 13.56
CA GLU A 182 24.95 -1.82 12.92
C GLU A 182 26.03 -0.72 13.06
N LEU A 183 25.65 0.53 13.35
CA LEU A 183 26.60 1.63 13.61
C LEU A 183 27.04 1.73 15.09
N GLN A 184 26.39 0.98 15.99
CA GLN A 184 26.74 0.97 17.41
C GLN A 184 27.93 0.08 17.77
N ASP A 185 28.42 -0.76 16.84
CA ASP A 185 29.55 -1.68 17.00
C ASP A 185 30.92 -1.12 16.54
#